data_AF-A0A7X9CE64-F1
#
_entry.id   AF-A0A7X9CE64-F1
#
_cell.length_a   1.000
_cell.length_b   1.000
_cell.length_c   1.000
_cell.angle_alpha   90.00
_cell.angle_beta   90.00
_cell.angle_gamma   90.00
#
_symmetry.space_group_name_H-M   'P 1'
#
loop_
_entity.id
_entity.type
_entity.pdbx_description
1 polymer ?
#
loop_
_entity_poly.entity_id
_entity_poly.type
_entity_poly.pdbx_seq_one_letter_code
_entity_poly.pdbx_strand_id
1 'polypeptide(L)' 'PKEEIVVDKSLDPGTKKVVQEGRAGYKVNTYKSIIKNGKVVEKTLITKDFYKPRDYVLLVGEGYNETVEEIENVEDGDN' A
#
# COMPACT_ATOMS: atom_id res chain seq x y z
N PRO A 1 -3.36 -2.19 3.06
CA PRO A 1 -3.82 -0.80 3.33
C PRO A 1 -5.34 -0.86 3.40
N LYS A 2 -5.98 -0.15 4.34
CA LYS A 2 -7.44 -0.13 4.37
C LYS A 2 -7.93 0.89 3.34
N GLU A 3 -9.08 0.63 2.74
CA GLU A 3 -9.79 1.62 1.93
C GLU A 3 -10.80 2.37 2.79
N GLU A 4 -10.83 3.69 2.63
CA GLU A 4 -11.77 4.60 3.27
C GLU A 4 -12.46 5.43 2.19
N ILE A 5 -13.78 5.29 2.11
CA ILE A 5 -14.63 6.04 1.19
C ILE A 5 -15.33 7.13 1.98
N VAL A 6 -15.17 8.37 1.54
CA VAL A 6 -15.79 9.55 2.15
C VAL A 6 -16.67 10.25 1.14
N VAL A 7 -17.93 10.49 1.50
CA VAL A 7 -18.86 11.21 0.63
C VAL A 7 -18.54 12.71 0.69
N ASP A 8 -18.29 13.31 -0.47
CA ASP A 8 -18.04 14.73 -0.64
C ASP A 8 -19.14 15.35 -1.51
N LYS A 9 -19.94 16.23 -0.90
CA LYS A 9 -21.07 16.92 -1.56
C LYS A 9 -20.65 18.00 -2.56
N SER A 10 -19.35 18.35 -2.58
CA SER A 10 -18.81 19.27 -3.58
C SER A 10 -18.43 18.57 -4.89
N LEU A 11 -18.36 17.24 -4.88
CA LEU A 11 -18.15 16.44 -6.08
C LEU A 11 -19.46 16.21 -6.83
N ASP A 12 -19.39 16.20 -8.15
CA ASP A 12 -20.54 15.89 -8.99
C ASP A 12 -21.06 14.47 -8.67
N PRO A 13 -22.39 14.27 -8.63
CA PRO A 13 -22.98 12.97 -8.32
C PRO A 13 -22.40 11.83 -9.16
N GLY A 14 -22.08 10.70 -8.51
CA GLY A 14 -21.50 9.51 -9.15
C GLY A 14 -20.01 9.59 -9.48
N THR A 15 -19.33 10.72 -9.24
CA THR A 15 -17.88 10.83 -9.49
C THR A 15 -17.05 10.28 -8.33
N LYS A 16 -15.81 9.85 -8.64
CA LYS A 16 -14.81 9.44 -7.64
C LYS A 16 -13.50 10.20 -7.82
N LYS A 17 -12.83 10.52 -6.71
CA LYS A 17 -11.53 11.19 -6.70
C LYS A 17 -10.62 10.57 -5.64
N VAL A 18 -9.48 10.07 -6.10
CA VAL A 18 -8.42 9.59 -5.19
C VAL A 18 -7.73 10.80 -4.57
N VAL A 19 -7.74 10.88 -3.24
CA VAL A 19 -7.04 11.94 -2.51
C VAL A 19 -5.84 11.44 -1.74
N GLN A 20 -5.79 10.14 -1.47
CA GLN A 20 -4.64 9.51 -0.85
C GLN A 20 -4.43 8.11 -1.38
N GLU A 21 -3.29 7.90 -2.03
CA GLU A 21 -2.85 6.56 -2.44
C GLU A 21 -2.50 5.70 -1.22
N GLY A 22 -3.07 4.51 -1.17
CA GLY A 22 -2.72 3.50 -0.19
C GLY A 22 -1.28 3.00 -0.39
N ARG A 23 -0.61 2.64 0.70
CA ARG A 23 0.64 1.85 0.63
C ARG A 23 0.74 0.84 1.75
N ALA A 24 1.32 -0.32 1.45
CA ALA A 24 1.65 -1.30 2.46
C ALA A 24 2.73 -0.76 3.41
N GLY A 25 2.62 -1.13 4.68
CA GLY A 25 3.69 -0.91 5.65
C GLY A 25 4.73 -2.01 5.55
N TYR A 26 5.92 -1.77 6.07
CA TYR A 26 7.00 -2.75 6.10
C TYR A 26 7.93 -2.55 7.29
N LYS A 27 8.63 -3.62 7.66
CA LYS A 27 9.66 -3.62 8.71
C LYS A 27 11.01 -3.78 8.06
N VAL A 28 11.98 -2.97 8.48
CA VAL A 28 13.37 -3.08 8.03
C VAL A 28 14.24 -3.41 9.23
N ASN A 29 15.07 -4.45 9.08
CA ASN A 29 16.08 -4.79 10.08
C ASN A 29 17.46 -4.64 9.43
N THR A 30 18.29 -3.77 9.99
CA THR A 30 19.66 -3.56 9.51
C THR A 30 20.63 -4.36 10.37
N TYR A 31 21.53 -5.12 9.76
CA TYR A 31 22.49 -5.97 10.46
C TYR A 31 23.93 -5.63 10.06
N LYS A 32 24.83 -5.69 11.04
CA LYS A 32 26.28 -5.77 10.81
C LYS A 32 26.68 -7.23 10.86
N SER A 33 27.35 -7.72 9.82
CA SER A 33 27.90 -9.08 9.79
C SER A 33 29.42 -9.04 9.74
N ILE A 34 30.09 -9.89 10.50
CA ILE A 34 31.53 -10.13 10.36
C ILE A 34 31.70 -11.39 9.53
N ILE A 35 32.47 -11.29 8.44
CA ILE A 35 32.72 -12.37 7.50
C ILE A 35 34.20 -12.74 7.55
N LYS A 36 34.51 -14.02 7.73
CA LYS A 36 35.86 -14.58 7.66
C LYS A 36 35.85 -15.78 6.72
N ASN A 37 36.75 -15.79 5.74
CA ASN A 37 36.87 -16.87 4.75
C ASN A 37 35.53 -17.22 4.07
N GLY A 38 34.75 -16.19 3.68
CA GLY A 38 33.44 -16.36 3.04
C GLY A 38 32.31 -16.82 3.95
N LYS A 39 32.56 -17.05 5.26
CA LYS A 39 31.53 -17.45 6.23
C LYS A 39 31.20 -16.30 7.17
N VAL A 40 29.91 -16.07 7.42
CA VAL A 40 29.45 -15.15 8.47
C VAL A 40 29.75 -15.79 9.83
N VAL A 41 30.58 -15.14 10.62
CA VAL A 41 31.00 -15.61 11.96
C VAL A 41 30.30 -14.86 13.09
N GLU A 42 29.78 -13.66 12.80
CA GLU A 42 28.99 -12.87 13.74
C GLU A 42 27.94 -12.07 12.97
N LYS A 43 26.75 -11.91 13.56
CA LYS A 43 25.68 -11.08 13.02
C LYS A 43 25.00 -10.33 14.15
N THR A 44 25.07 -9.00 14.11
CA THR A 44 24.54 -8.12 15.14
C THR A 44 23.49 -7.21 14.53
N LEU A 45 22.31 -7.18 15.14
CA LEU A 45 21.24 -6.28 14.74
C LEU A 45 21.58 -4.85 15.16
N ILE A 46 21.47 -3.90 14.23
CA ILE A 46 21.80 -2.49 14.44
C ILE A 46 20.54 -1.65 14.61
N THR A 47 19.56 -1.80 13.71
CA THR A 47 18.28 -1.08 13.80
C THR A 47 17.09 -1.97 13.47
N LYS A 48 15.93 -1.61 14.05
CA LYS A 48 14.61 -2.08 13.63
C LYS A 48 13.77 -0.87 13.31
N ASP A 49 13.42 -0.71 12.04
CA ASP A 49 12.59 0.37 11.55
C ASP A 49 11.22 -0.18 11.16
N PHE A 50 10.16 0.58 11.45
CA PHE A 50 8.80 0.23 11.07
C PHE A 50 8.14 1.38 10.33
N TYR A 51 7.83 1.13 9.07
CA TYR A 51 7.13 2.04 8.20
C TYR A 51 5.65 1.65 8.20
N LYS A 52 4.81 2.52 8.76
CA LYS A 52 3.38 2.25 8.89
C LYS A 52 2.71 2.19 7.51
N PRO A 53 1.71 1.31 7.32
CA PRO A 53 0.86 1.38 6.14
C PRO A 53 0.15 2.73 6.11
N ARG A 54 -0.26 3.13 4.91
CA ARG A 54 -1.11 4.29 4.68
C ARG A 54 -2.37 3.82 3.99
N ASP A 55 -3.50 4.29 4.46
CA ASP A 55 -4.80 3.92 3.91
C ASP A 55 -5.05 4.60 2.56
N TYR A 56 -5.84 3.95 1.73
CA TYR A 56 -6.33 4.48 0.47
C TYR A 56 -7.59 5.29 0.76
N VAL A 57 -7.63 6.56 0.36
CA VAL A 57 -8.77 7.44 0.62
C VAL A 57 -9.37 7.91 -0.69
N LEU A 58 -10.64 7.58 -0.87
CA LEU A 58 -11.45 7.94 -2.02
C LEU A 58 -12.56 8.91 -1.59
N LEU A 59 -12.64 10.06 -2.25
CA LEU A 59 -13.80 10.93 -2.17
C LEU A 59 -14.79 10.55 -3.25
N VAL A 60 -16.06 10.44 -2.89
CA VAL A 60 -17.13 10.10 -3.83
C VAL A 60 -18.25 11.13 -3.77
N GLY A 61 -18.80 11.48 -4.94
CA GLY A 61 -19.99 12.31 -5.04
C GLY A 61 -21.24 11.58 -4.56
N GLU A 62 -22.31 12.32 -4.24
CA GLU A 62 -23.60 11.73 -3.88
C GLU A 62 -24.10 10.77 -4.98
N GLY A 63 -24.73 9.66 -4.62
CA GLY A 63 -25.21 8.68 -5.60
C GLY A 63 -24.11 7.80 -6.22
N TYR A 64 -22.87 7.84 -5.69
CA TYR A 64 -21.87 6.82 -6.01
C TYR A 64 -22.34 5.44 -5.54
N ASN A 65 -22.50 4.53 -6.49
CA ASN A 65 -22.83 3.14 -6.25
C ASN A 65 -21.58 2.33 -6.63
N GLU A 66 -21.03 1.58 -5.68
CA GLU A 66 -19.86 0.72 -5.86
C GLU A 66 -20.22 -0.43 -6.82
N THR A 67 -20.16 -0.15 -8.11
CA THR A 67 -20.27 -1.17 -9.16
C THR A 67 -18.88 -1.80 -9.32
N VAL A 68 -18.84 -3.13 -9.23
CA VAL A 68 -17.65 -3.99 -9.18
C VAL A 68 -16.94 -4.05 -10.55
N GLU A 69 -16.68 -2.91 -11.19
CA GLU A 69 -16.11 -2.87 -12.55
C GLU A 69 -14.58 -2.88 -12.60
N GLU A 70 -13.88 -3.01 -11.46
CA GLU A 70 -12.41 -2.96 -11.41
C GLU A 70 -11.75 -4.34 -11.16
N ILE A 71 -12.43 -5.45 -11.48
CA ILE A 71 -11.83 -6.81 -11.42
C ILE A 71 -11.39 -7.33 -12.81
N GLU A 72 -11.79 -6.72 -13.94
CA GLU A 72 -11.46 -7.27 -15.28
C GLU A 72 -10.08 -6.88 -15.86
N ASN A 73 -9.19 -6.19 -15.13
CA ASN A 73 -7.87 -5.79 -15.67
C ASN A 73 -6.67 -6.61 -15.16
N VAL A 74 -6.85 -7.87 -14.75
CA VAL A 74 -5.73 -8.83 -14.66
C VAL A 74 -6.21 -10.27 -14.97
N GLU A 75 -6.63 -10.54 -16.20
CA GLU A 75 -6.54 -11.90 -16.76
C GLU A 75 -5.55 -11.90 -17.93
N ASP A 76 -4.48 -12.67 -17.72
CA ASP A 76 -3.70 -13.43 -18.69
C ASP A 76 -2.91 -12.69 -19.79
N GLY A 77 -1.67 -12.38 -19.43
CA GLY A 77 -0.58 -12.13 -20.38
C GLY A 77 0.58 -13.11 -20.15
N ASP A 78 0.31 -14.42 -20.29
CA ASP A 78 1.37 -15.40 -20.58
C ASP A 78 1.85 -15.19 -22.02
N ASN A 79 3.11 -14.80 -22.19
CA ASN A 79 3.90 -15.11 -23.38
C ASN A 79 5.39 -15.28 -23.02
#